data_AF-A0A0N8KLX7-F1
#
_entry.id   AF-A0A0N8KLX7-F1
#
_cell.length_a   1.000
_cell.length_b   1.000
_cell.length_c   1.000
_cell.angle_alpha   90.00
_cell.angle_beta   90.00
_cell.angle_gamma   90.00
#
_symmetry.space_group_name_H-M   'P 1'
#
loop_
_entity.id
_entity.type
_entity.pdbx_description
1 polymer ?
#
loop_
_entity_poly.entity_id
_entity_poly.type
_entity_poly.pdbx_seq_one_letter_code
_entity_poly.pdbx_strand_id
1 'polypeptide(L)' 'MVDRKAVGSGAAPAIRLAEMRAWENEGGALDTFAGALPDGITSRIVREYCVGPYRYTDLAQALAERDRQAGRHN' A
#
# COMPACT_ATOMS: atom_id res chain seq x y z
N MET A 1 22.16 47.03 -30.96
CA MET A 1 20.84 46.41 -31.19
C MET A 1 21.01 44.89 -31.20
N VAL A 2 21.03 44.25 -30.02
CA VAL A 2 20.43 42.92 -29.77
C VAL A 2 20.20 42.84 -28.26
N ASP A 3 18.99 43.13 -27.81
CA ASP A 3 18.55 42.84 -26.45
C ASP A 3 18.38 41.32 -26.31
N ARG A 4 19.14 40.71 -25.39
CA ARG A 4 18.94 39.31 -25.03
C ARG A 4 17.70 39.20 -24.15
N LYS A 5 16.57 38.85 -24.78
CA LYS A 5 15.31 38.56 -24.11
C LYS A 5 15.49 37.36 -23.17
N ALA A 6 15.13 37.52 -21.90
CA ALA A 6 15.23 36.51 -20.87
C ALA A 6 14.43 35.25 -21.23
N VAL A 7 15.06 34.08 -21.05
CA VAL A 7 14.41 32.77 -21.07
C VAL A 7 13.46 32.71 -19.89
N GLY A 8 12.16 32.69 -20.18
CA GLY A 8 11.13 32.39 -19.18
C GLY A 8 11.35 30.97 -18.66
N SER A 9 11.72 30.87 -17.39
CA SER A 9 11.69 29.61 -16.64
C SER A 9 10.24 29.18 -16.53
N GLY A 10 9.82 28.23 -17.36
CA GLY A 10 8.56 27.53 -17.20
C GLY A 10 8.66 26.70 -15.92
N ALA A 11 8.16 27.25 -14.81
CA ALA A 11 8.04 26.52 -13.56
C ALA A 11 7.19 25.27 -13.82
N ALA A 12 7.79 24.09 -13.61
CA ALA A 12 7.05 22.85 -13.53
C ALA A 12 5.89 23.01 -12.54
N PRO A 13 4.71 22.40 -12.77
CA PRO A 13 3.61 22.53 -11.86
C PRO A 13 4.03 21.95 -10.51
N ALA A 14 4.14 22.81 -9.51
CA ALA A 14 4.25 22.39 -8.13
C ALA A 14 2.90 21.75 -7.77
N ILE A 15 2.81 20.42 -7.90
CA ILE A 15 1.68 19.67 -7.35
C ILE A 15 1.57 20.09 -5.90
N ARG A 16 0.43 20.67 -5.53
CA ARG A 16 0.26 21.17 -4.17
C ARG A 16 0.31 19.97 -3.24
N LEU A 17 0.99 20.11 -2.10
CA LEU A 17 1.11 19.03 -1.12
C LEU A 17 -0.25 18.45 -0.71
N ALA A 18 -1.31 19.26 -0.77
CA ALA A 18 -2.70 18.83 -0.57
C ALA A 18 -3.22 17.89 -1.68
N GLU A 19 -2.87 18.15 -2.93
CA GLU A 19 -3.19 17.27 -4.08
C GLU A 19 -2.38 15.97 -3.97
N MET A 20 -1.12 16.02 -3.56
CA MET A 20 -0.30 14.82 -3.33
C MET A 20 -0.85 13.95 -2.17
N ARG A 21 -1.29 14.58 -1.07
CA ARG A 21 -1.93 13.88 0.07
C ARG A 21 -3.28 13.26 -0.30
N ALA A 22 -4.00 13.83 -1.27
CA ALA A 22 -5.25 13.25 -1.75
C ALA A 22 -4.97 11.90 -2.46
N TRP A 23 -3.92 11.84 -3.28
CA TRP A 23 -3.49 10.61 -3.95
C TRP A 23 -3.04 9.51 -2.97
N GLU A 24 -2.40 9.86 -1.85
CA GLU A 24 -2.00 8.88 -0.82
C GLU A 24 -3.20 8.25 -0.09
N ASN A 25 -4.35 8.94 -0.08
CA ASN A 25 -5.57 8.47 0.61
C ASN A 25 -6.53 7.67 -0.30
N GLU A 26 -6.28 7.62 -1.61
CA GLU A 26 -7.03 6.77 -2.56
C GLU A 26 -6.71 5.28 -2.41
N GLY A 27 -5.64 4.95 -1.67
CA GLY A 27 -5.18 3.59 -1.40
C GLY A 27 -5.96 2.81 -0.34
N GLY A 28 -7.10 3.33 0.14
CA GLY A 28 -8.06 2.54 0.92
C GLY A 28 -7.62 2.16 2.34
N ALA A 29 -6.71 2.93 2.96
CA ALA A 29 -6.48 2.83 4.40
C ALA A 29 -7.73 3.34 5.12
N LEU A 30 -8.73 2.46 5.27
CA LEU A 30 -9.90 2.74 6.06
C LEU A 30 -9.45 2.94 7.51
N ASP A 31 -9.88 4.04 8.12
CA ASP A 31 -9.80 4.20 9.56
C ASP A 31 -10.41 2.96 10.22
N THR A 32 -9.75 2.48 11.29
CA THR A 32 -10.29 1.40 12.10
C THR A 32 -11.72 1.77 12.50
N PHE A 33 -12.70 0.98 12.08
CA PHE A 33 -14.11 1.22 12.37
C PHE A 33 -14.29 1.33 13.90
N ALA A 34 -14.51 2.55 14.38
CA ALA A 34 -14.58 2.85 15.81
C ALA A 34 -15.99 2.67 16.40
N GLY A 35 -16.98 2.32 15.58
CA GLY A 35 -18.38 2.18 15.96
C GLY A 35 -18.75 0.77 16.44
N ALA A 36 -19.95 0.66 17.02
CA ALA A 36 -20.59 -0.65 17.18
C ALA A 36 -20.98 -1.20 15.80
N LEU A 37 -20.75 -2.49 15.58
CA LEU A 37 -21.14 -3.17 14.35
C LEU A 37 -22.68 -3.19 14.24
N PRO A 38 -23.26 -3.01 13.04
CA PRO A 38 -24.70 -3.17 12.84
C PRO A 38 -25.21 -4.54 13.29
N ASP A 39 -26.49 -4.61 13.65
CA ASP A 39 -27.14 -5.85 14.08
C ASP A 39 -26.95 -6.96 13.04
N GLY A 40 -26.48 -8.12 13.49
CA GLY A 40 -26.18 -9.26 12.64
C GLY A 40 -24.80 -9.24 11.95
N ILE A 41 -23.98 -8.21 12.16
CA ILE A 41 -22.60 -8.14 11.62
C ILE A 41 -21.58 -8.48 12.70
N THR A 42 -20.66 -9.40 12.38
CA THR A 42 -19.53 -9.78 13.24
C THR A 42 -18.20 -9.45 12.55
N SER A 43 -17.25 -8.88 13.30
CA SER A 43 -15.87 -8.70 12.86
C SER A 43 -14.94 -9.69 13.56
N ARG A 44 -13.90 -10.15 12.87
CA ARG A 44 -12.82 -10.94 13.46
C ARG A 44 -11.48 -10.50 12.90
N ILE A 45 -10.46 -10.49 13.75
CA ILE A 45 -9.07 -10.29 13.33
C ILE A 45 -8.52 -11.64 12.87
N VAL A 46 -8.05 -11.71 11.62
CA VAL A 46 -7.38 -12.89 11.08
C VAL A 46 -5.91 -12.60 10.92
N ARG A 47 -5.06 -13.50 11.43
CA ARG A 47 -3.61 -13.42 11.21
C ARG A 47 -3.28 -14.13 9.89
N GLU A 48 -2.61 -13.44 8.99
CA GLU A 48 -2.13 -13.98 7.71
C GLU A 48 -0.59 -14.01 7.67
N TYR A 49 -0.05 -15.00 6.97
CA TYR A 49 1.37 -15.21 6.71
C TYR A 49 1.59 -15.31 5.21
N CYS A 50 2.54 -14.52 4.69
CA CYS A 50 2.87 -14.51 3.27
C CYS A 50 4.19 -15.24 3.02
N VAL A 51 4.23 -16.13 2.02
CA VAL A 51 5.44 -16.81 1.54
C VAL A 51 5.48 -16.69 0.03
N GLY A 52 6.20 -15.68 -0.47
CA GLY A 52 6.15 -15.31 -1.88
C GLY A 52 4.70 -14.98 -2.30
N PRO A 53 4.15 -15.61 -3.35
CA PRO A 53 2.78 -15.36 -3.81
C PRO A 53 1.70 -16.04 -2.95
N TYR A 54 2.08 -16.87 -1.97
CA TYR A 54 1.13 -17.68 -1.19
C TYR A 54 0.79 -17.02 0.15
N ARG A 55 -0.47 -17.15 0.56
CA ARG A 55 -1.00 -16.65 1.85
C ARG A 55 -1.57 -17.79 2.67
N TYR A 56 -1.28 -17.79 3.97
CA TYR A 56 -1.73 -18.80 4.93
C TYR A 56 -2.27 -18.14 6.19
N THR A 57 -3.28 -18.74 6.83
CA THR A 57 -3.72 -18.35 8.18
C THR A 57 -3.09 -19.21 9.28
N ASP A 58 -2.49 -20.34 8.90
CA ASP A 58 -1.75 -21.25 9.78
C ASP A 58 -0.24 -21.07 9.58
N LEU A 59 0.48 -20.85 10.68
CA LEU A 59 1.94 -20.69 10.68
C LEU A 59 2.65 -21.96 10.21
N ALA A 60 2.16 -23.14 10.58
CA ALA A 60 2.82 -24.40 10.22
C ALA A 60 2.83 -24.61 8.70
N GLN A 61 1.74 -24.25 8.03
CA GLN A 61 1.63 -24.29 6.57
C GLN A 61 2.56 -23.29 5.88
N ALA A 62 2.66 -22.07 6.43
CA ALA A 62 3.60 -21.06 5.94
C ALA A 62 5.05 -21.52 6.07
N LEU A 63 5.43 -22.09 7.21
CA LEU A 63 6.78 -22.62 7.42
C LEU A 63 7.10 -23.77 6.45
N ALA A 64 6.16 -24.69 6.24
CA ALA A 64 6.33 -25.79 5.30
C ALA A 64 6.51 -25.30 3.85
N GLU A 65 5.79 -24.26 3.43
CA GLU A 65 5.97 -23.67 2.09
C GLU A 65 7.31 -22.94 1.97
N ARG A 66 7.74 -22.22 3.01
CA ARG A 66 9.06 -21.59 3.03
C ARG A 66 10.16 -22.62 2.80
N ASP A 67 10.09 -23.76 3.49
CA ASP A 67 11.10 -24.82 3.39
C ASP A 67 11.09 -25.47 1.99
N ARG A 68 9.89 -25.67 1.39
CA ARG A 68 9.76 -26.13 -0.01
C ARG A 68 10.41 -25.15 -1.00
N GLN A 69 10.21 -23.84 -0.82
CA GLN A 69 10.79 -22.83 -1.69
C GLN A 69 12.30 -22.73 -1.53
N ALA A 70 12.83 -22.93 -0.31
CA ALA A 70 14.26 -22.96 -0.05
C ALA A 70 14.93 -24.14 -0.77
N GLY A 71 14.29 -25.32 -0.80
CA GLY A 71 14.77 -26.47 -1.55
C GLY A 71 14.65 -26.35 -3.08
N ARG A 72 13.92 -25.35 -3.60
CA ARG A 72 13.78 -25.07 -5.04
C ARG A 72 14.77 -24.03 -5.56
N HIS A 73 15.41 -23.27 -4.67
CA HIS A 73 16.37 -22.21 -4.99
C HIS A 73 17.83 -22.63 -4.81
N ASN A 74 18.07 -23.92 -4.54
CA ASN A 74 19.40 -24.53 -4.45
C ASN A 74 19.54 -25.57 -5.56
#